data_AF-A0A428P5R1-F1
#
_entry.id   AF-A0A428P5R1-F1
#
_cell.length_a   1.000
_cell.length_b   1.000
_cell.length_c   1.000
_cell.angle_alpha   90.00
_cell.angle_beta   90.00
_cell.angle_gamma   90.00
#
_symmetry.space_group_name_H-M   'P 1'
#
loop_
_entity.id
_entity.type
_entity.pdbx_description
1 polymer ?
#
loop_
_entity_poly.entity_id
_entity_poly.type
_entity_poly.pdbx_seq_one_letter_code
_entity_poly.pdbx_strand_id
1 'polypeptide(L)'
;MGAADNSHRHPVLQAALRKCPIGYARPVAQTFLEELDCDKLGALDVAKAVFDMGIRWSRMASDDEFNIVFYVTLANPSDAVRYNIGTPSEKHKIFWGRVQRITHRDMPPDPFLTPAKGQEKKAEVKPQPRLKMTTTTVPAPVREKAEPRPAARRVAAPAPAPAREKPRGNLKASLIKEVDEKTKIPLNERVRKWLDEVISMDSSPAD
;
A
#
# COMPACT_ATOMS: atom_id res chain seq x y z
N MET A 1 15.98 -14.13 23.25
CA MET A 1 15.25 -14.21 21.97
C MET A 1 15.94 -15.26 21.13
N GLY A 2 15.28 -16.39 20.86
CA GLY A 2 15.86 -17.45 20.04
C GLY A 2 16.07 -16.95 18.61
N ALA A 3 17.22 -17.23 18.02
CA ALA A 3 17.41 -17.05 16.59
C ALA A 3 16.31 -17.86 15.90
N ALA A 4 15.44 -17.21 15.13
CA ALA A 4 14.49 -17.98 14.35
C ALA A 4 15.28 -18.67 13.26
N ASP A 5 15.45 -19.96 13.44
CA ASP A 5 16.21 -20.79 12.55
C ASP A 5 15.39 -21.02 11.28
N ASN A 6 15.83 -20.42 10.17
CA ASN A 6 15.23 -20.67 8.86
C ASN A 6 15.85 -21.91 8.19
N SER A 7 16.83 -22.60 8.79
CA SER A 7 17.58 -23.69 8.16
C SER A 7 16.73 -24.92 7.80
N HIS A 8 15.55 -25.08 8.40
CA HIS A 8 14.60 -26.14 8.05
C HIS A 8 13.75 -25.82 6.80
N ARG A 9 13.80 -24.59 6.29
CA ARG A 9 12.98 -24.15 5.14
C ARG A 9 13.67 -24.46 3.82
N HIS A 10 12.93 -24.39 2.72
CA HIS A 10 13.50 -24.52 1.38
C HIS A 10 14.64 -23.50 1.13
N PRO A 11 15.74 -23.85 0.43
CA PRO A 11 16.87 -22.94 0.19
C PRO A 11 16.49 -21.59 -0.42
N VAL A 12 15.46 -21.55 -1.27
CA VAL A 12 14.91 -20.31 -1.84
C VAL A 12 14.37 -19.38 -0.76
N LEU A 13 13.61 -19.91 0.20
CA LEU A 13 13.09 -19.14 1.32
C LEU A 13 14.21 -18.74 2.28
N GLN A 14 15.20 -19.60 2.53
CA GLN A 14 16.39 -19.23 3.30
C GLN A 14 17.11 -18.03 2.68
N ALA A 15 17.31 -18.05 1.36
CA ALA A 15 17.96 -16.96 0.63
C ALA A 15 17.13 -15.67 0.62
N ALA A 16 15.79 -15.78 0.52
CA ALA A 16 14.89 -14.62 0.54
C ALA A 16 14.83 -13.96 1.93
N LEU A 17 14.67 -14.76 2.98
CA LEU A 17 14.55 -14.31 4.37
C LEU A 17 15.90 -13.88 4.96
N ARG A 18 17.01 -14.40 4.43
CA ARG A 18 18.36 -14.23 4.99
C ARG A 18 18.37 -14.65 6.47
N LYS A 19 18.79 -13.74 7.36
CA LYS A 19 18.79 -13.94 8.82
C LYS A 19 17.50 -13.50 9.50
N CYS A 20 16.53 -12.99 8.75
CA CYS A 20 15.27 -12.50 9.31
C CYS A 20 14.30 -13.67 9.51
N PRO A 21 13.71 -13.82 10.70
CA PRO A 21 12.62 -14.76 10.91
C PRO A 21 11.45 -14.47 9.96
N ILE A 22 10.81 -15.51 9.43
CA ILE A 22 9.58 -15.34 8.65
C ILE A 22 8.49 -14.60 9.47
N GLY A 23 8.50 -14.79 10.79
CA GLY A 23 7.56 -14.18 11.74
C GLY A 23 7.56 -12.65 11.78
N TYR A 24 8.54 -11.99 11.16
CA TYR A 24 8.57 -10.53 11.04
C TYR A 24 7.59 -10.00 9.99
N ALA A 25 7.27 -10.81 8.98
CA ALA A 25 6.28 -10.46 7.99
C ALA A 25 4.87 -10.66 8.56
N ARG A 26 3.88 -10.00 7.98
CA ARG A 26 2.46 -10.19 8.33
C ARG A 26 2.01 -11.64 8.10
N PRO A 27 1.08 -12.22 8.88
CA PRO A 27 0.65 -13.62 8.75
C PRO A 27 0.23 -14.05 7.34
N VAL A 28 -0.44 -13.17 6.57
CA VAL A 28 -0.80 -13.44 5.17
C VAL A 28 0.43 -13.66 4.28
N ALA A 29 1.52 -12.91 4.50
CA ALA A 29 2.77 -13.09 3.78
C ALA A 29 3.51 -14.35 4.23
N GLN A 30 3.45 -14.69 5.53
CA GLN A 30 4.03 -15.92 6.06
C GLN A 30 3.38 -17.15 5.39
N THR A 31 2.06 -17.19 5.38
CA THR A 31 1.27 -18.28 4.77
C THR A 31 1.59 -18.39 3.28
N PHE A 32 1.59 -17.26 2.56
CA PHE A 32 1.91 -17.26 1.13
C PHE A 32 3.33 -17.79 0.84
N LEU A 33 4.32 -17.42 1.67
CA LEU A 33 5.70 -17.89 1.51
C LEU A 33 5.85 -19.38 1.82
N GLU A 34 5.04 -19.92 2.73
CA GLU A 34 5.02 -21.35 3.06
C GLU A 34 4.37 -22.19 1.96
N GLU A 35 3.37 -21.64 1.28
CA GLU A 35 2.69 -22.27 0.14
C GLU A 35 3.40 -22.02 -1.20
N LEU A 36 4.47 -21.21 -1.21
CA LEU A 36 5.17 -20.85 -2.43
C LEU A 36 5.89 -22.06 -3.03
N ASP A 37 5.51 -22.39 -4.26
CA ASP A 37 6.21 -23.36 -5.11
C ASP A 37 7.62 -22.86 -5.46
N CYS A 38 8.60 -23.33 -4.70
CA CYS A 38 9.97 -22.85 -4.75
C CYS A 38 10.78 -23.37 -5.94
N ASP A 39 10.26 -24.36 -6.68
CA ASP A 39 10.94 -24.93 -7.85
C ASP A 39 10.69 -24.11 -9.12
N LYS A 40 9.75 -23.16 -9.08
CA LYS A 40 9.45 -22.28 -10.21
C LYS A 40 10.54 -21.24 -10.45
N LEU A 41 10.77 -20.95 -11.73
CA LEU A 41 11.64 -19.84 -12.14
C LEU A 41 11.09 -18.52 -11.59
N GLY A 42 11.96 -17.76 -10.91
CA GLY A 42 11.60 -16.48 -10.29
C GLY A 42 11.01 -16.59 -8.88
N ALA A 43 10.86 -17.81 -8.31
CA ALA A 43 10.36 -17.99 -6.94
C ALA A 43 11.18 -17.22 -5.90
N LEU A 44 12.49 -17.08 -6.08
CA LEU A 44 13.35 -16.28 -5.20
C LEU A 44 12.96 -14.80 -5.20
N ASP A 45 12.72 -14.22 -6.37
CA ASP A 45 12.36 -12.82 -6.49
C ASP A 45 10.97 -12.55 -5.93
N VAL A 46 10.03 -13.46 -6.20
CA VAL A 46 8.69 -13.44 -5.60
C VAL A 46 8.78 -13.51 -4.08
N ALA A 47 9.54 -14.47 -3.53
CA ALA A 47 9.71 -14.62 -2.09
C ALA A 47 10.30 -13.37 -1.42
N LYS A 48 11.36 -12.78 -2.03
CA LYS A 48 11.96 -11.52 -1.55
C LYS A 48 10.95 -10.37 -1.55
N ALA A 49 10.21 -10.22 -2.65
CA ALA A 49 9.23 -9.15 -2.79
C ALA A 49 8.09 -9.29 -1.78
N VAL A 50 7.52 -10.49 -1.65
CA VAL A 50 6.44 -10.78 -0.71
C VAL A 50 6.88 -10.55 0.74
N PHE A 51 8.08 -10.99 1.10
CA PHE A 51 8.61 -10.77 2.44
C PHE A 51 8.81 -9.28 2.75
N ASP A 52 9.43 -8.52 1.84
CA ASP A 52 9.60 -7.06 2.01
C ASP A 52 8.24 -6.35 2.10
N MET A 53 7.28 -6.67 1.21
CA MET A 53 5.92 -6.11 1.27
C MET A 53 5.24 -6.44 2.60
N GLY A 54 5.33 -7.69 3.04
CA GLY A 54 4.72 -8.19 4.26
C GLY A 54 5.24 -7.52 5.53
N ILE A 55 6.47 -6.99 5.50
CA ILE A 55 7.04 -6.18 6.58
C ILE A 55 6.66 -4.69 6.39
N ARG A 56 6.97 -4.14 5.21
CA ARG A 56 6.92 -2.72 4.91
C ARG A 56 5.51 -2.14 5.05
N TRP A 57 4.51 -2.86 4.55
CA TRP A 57 3.12 -2.41 4.51
C TRP A 57 2.26 -3.04 5.60
N SER A 58 2.88 -3.76 6.53
CA SER A 58 2.20 -4.52 7.60
C SER A 58 1.17 -3.71 8.38
N ARG A 59 1.41 -2.42 8.59
CA ARG A 59 0.53 -1.51 9.35
C ARG A 59 -0.41 -0.66 8.48
N MET A 60 -0.21 -0.63 7.16
CA MET A 60 -0.94 0.26 6.26
C MET A 60 -1.97 -0.49 5.40
N ALA A 61 -1.61 -1.66 4.91
CA ALA A 61 -2.48 -2.46 4.07
C ALA A 61 -3.37 -3.39 4.91
N SER A 62 -4.50 -3.79 4.35
CA SER A 62 -5.37 -4.85 4.85
C SER A 62 -4.98 -6.21 4.26
N ASP A 63 -5.48 -7.31 4.83
CA ASP A 63 -5.19 -8.66 4.32
C ASP A 63 -5.71 -8.84 2.88
N ASP A 64 -6.87 -8.25 2.55
CA ASP A 64 -7.43 -8.26 1.20
C ASP A 64 -6.48 -7.58 0.18
N GLU A 65 -5.86 -6.46 0.56
CA GLU A 65 -4.93 -5.72 -0.29
C GLU A 65 -3.62 -6.49 -0.50
N PHE A 66 -3.12 -7.16 0.54
CA PHE A 66 -1.98 -8.07 0.40
C PHE A 66 -2.27 -9.22 -0.54
N ASN A 67 -3.42 -9.89 -0.38
CA ASN A 67 -3.83 -10.99 -1.26
C ASN A 67 -3.86 -10.53 -2.72
N ILE A 68 -4.48 -9.38 -3.00
CA ILE A 68 -4.49 -8.79 -4.35
C ILE A 68 -3.07 -8.67 -4.91
N VAL A 69 -2.16 -8.06 -4.15
CA VAL A 69 -0.79 -7.81 -4.63
C VAL A 69 -0.02 -9.11 -4.81
N PHE A 70 -0.16 -10.07 -3.89
CA PHE A 70 0.58 -11.34 -3.94
C PHE A 70 0.13 -12.22 -5.11
N TYR A 71 -1.18 -12.33 -5.39
CA TYR A 71 -1.66 -13.08 -6.55
C TYR A 71 -1.17 -12.47 -7.87
N VAL A 72 -1.17 -11.13 -7.99
CA VAL A 72 -0.65 -10.45 -9.18
C VAL A 72 0.86 -10.67 -9.34
N THR A 73 1.61 -10.65 -8.22
CA THR A 73 3.06 -10.88 -8.21
C THR A 73 3.40 -12.32 -8.58
N LEU A 74 2.60 -13.30 -8.14
CA LEU A 74 2.76 -14.71 -8.51
C LEU A 74 2.52 -14.92 -10.01
N ALA A 75 1.50 -14.26 -10.56
CA ALA A 75 1.14 -14.38 -11.96
C ALA A 75 2.23 -13.79 -12.89
N ASN A 76 2.98 -12.80 -12.42
CA ASN A 76 4.04 -12.14 -13.20
C ASN A 76 5.32 -11.98 -12.35
N PRO A 77 6.27 -12.94 -12.39
CA PRO A 77 7.51 -12.85 -11.61
C PRO A 77 8.40 -11.64 -11.97
N SER A 78 8.33 -11.13 -13.20
CA SER A 78 9.01 -9.89 -13.61
C SER A 78 8.61 -8.68 -12.76
N ASP A 79 7.37 -8.69 -12.29
CA ASP A 79 6.77 -7.68 -11.45
C ASP A 79 7.31 -7.74 -10.01
N ALA A 80 7.80 -8.90 -9.57
CA ALA A 80 8.56 -9.07 -8.34
C ALA A 80 9.99 -8.53 -8.48
N VAL A 81 10.65 -8.80 -9.61
CA VAL A 81 11.98 -8.27 -9.93
C VAL A 81 11.96 -6.74 -9.92
N ARG A 82 10.99 -6.14 -10.63
CA ARG A 82 10.82 -4.68 -10.68
C ARG A 82 10.59 -4.09 -9.28
N TYR A 83 9.82 -4.77 -8.44
CA TYR A 83 9.64 -4.35 -7.05
C TYR A 83 10.97 -4.41 -6.27
N ASN A 84 11.73 -5.49 -6.41
CA ASN A 84 12.97 -5.70 -5.66
C ASN A 84 14.06 -4.65 -5.97
N ILE A 85 14.19 -4.23 -7.23
CA ILE A 85 15.16 -3.21 -7.66
C ILE A 85 14.71 -1.77 -7.37
N GLY A 86 13.41 -1.55 -7.16
CA GLY A 86 12.84 -0.23 -7.00
C GLY A 86 13.25 0.47 -5.71
N THR A 87 13.29 1.81 -5.78
CA THR A 87 13.39 2.69 -4.61
C THR A 87 12.18 2.53 -3.68
N PRO A 88 12.25 2.96 -2.41
CA PRO A 88 11.09 2.89 -1.50
C PRO A 88 9.81 3.53 -2.07
N SER A 89 9.94 4.67 -2.77
CA SER A 89 8.81 5.34 -3.44
C SER A 89 8.28 4.58 -4.66
N GLU A 90 9.15 3.93 -5.44
CA GLU A 90 8.69 3.06 -6.53
C GLU A 90 7.98 1.82 -5.99
N LYS A 91 8.50 1.23 -4.90
CA LYS A 91 7.84 0.13 -4.19
C LYS A 91 6.45 0.53 -3.69
N HIS A 92 6.31 1.76 -3.17
CA HIS A 92 5.01 2.33 -2.79
C HIS A 92 4.06 2.38 -3.99
N LYS A 93 4.49 2.98 -5.10
CA LYS A 93 3.71 3.07 -6.33
C LYS A 93 3.34 1.70 -6.91
N ILE A 94 4.24 0.72 -6.87
CA ILE A 94 3.98 -0.63 -7.39
C ILE A 94 2.94 -1.33 -6.52
N PHE A 95 3.12 -1.33 -5.20
CA PHE A 95 2.19 -1.99 -4.28
C PHE A 95 0.80 -1.35 -4.36
N TRP A 96 0.72 -0.05 -4.08
CA TRP A 96 -0.56 0.64 -4.03
C TRP A 96 -1.17 0.88 -5.41
N GLY A 97 -0.37 0.97 -6.46
CA GLY A 97 -0.88 1.09 -7.83
C GLY A 97 -1.55 -0.20 -8.31
N ARG A 98 -1.16 -1.37 -7.79
CA ARG A 98 -1.90 -2.63 -8.01
C ARG A 98 -3.22 -2.63 -7.24
N VAL A 99 -3.18 -2.26 -5.97
CA VAL A 99 -4.39 -2.15 -5.13
C VAL A 99 -5.39 -1.17 -5.76
N GLN A 100 -4.95 0.01 -6.16
CA GLN A 100 -5.77 1.03 -6.81
C GLN A 100 -6.38 0.54 -8.11
N ARG A 101 -5.62 -0.14 -8.98
CA ARG A 101 -6.14 -0.67 -10.25
C ARG A 101 -7.29 -1.66 -10.06
N ILE A 102 -7.26 -2.46 -9.00
CA ILE A 102 -8.23 -3.54 -8.76
C ILE A 102 -9.39 -3.07 -7.88
N THR A 103 -9.12 -2.23 -6.89
CA THR A 103 -10.13 -1.77 -5.91
C THR A 103 -10.73 -0.42 -6.26
N HIS A 104 -10.14 0.32 -7.20
CA HIS A 104 -10.46 1.70 -7.55
C HIS A 104 -10.42 2.68 -6.37
N ARG A 105 -9.71 2.33 -5.29
CA ARG A 105 -9.48 3.22 -4.14
C ARG A 105 -8.27 4.11 -4.38
N ASP A 106 -8.31 5.29 -3.77
CA ASP A 106 -7.17 6.20 -3.79
C ASP A 106 -5.94 5.58 -3.11
N MET A 107 -4.79 5.81 -3.73
CA MET A 107 -3.50 5.40 -3.18
C MET A 107 -3.19 6.23 -1.93
N PRO A 108 -2.81 5.61 -0.80
CA PRO A 108 -2.35 6.35 0.37
C PRO A 108 -1.11 7.18 0.04
N PRO A 109 -0.86 8.29 0.76
CA PRO A 109 0.30 9.13 0.52
C PRO A 109 1.60 8.33 0.71
N ASP A 110 2.59 8.60 -0.12
CA ASP A 110 3.90 7.95 -0.04
C ASP A 110 4.62 8.39 1.24
N PRO A 111 4.83 7.48 2.21
CA PRO A 111 5.49 7.83 3.46
C PRO A 111 6.98 8.17 3.28
N PHE A 112 7.55 7.88 2.10
CA PHE A 112 8.95 8.12 1.78
C PHE A 112 9.18 9.43 1.01
N LEU A 113 8.11 10.09 0.54
CA LEU A 113 8.20 11.45 0.03
C LEU A 113 8.04 12.41 1.20
N THR A 114 9.07 13.21 1.46
CA THR A 114 8.89 14.40 2.30
C THR A 114 7.88 15.32 1.61
N PRO A 115 6.92 15.91 2.35
CA PRO A 115 6.02 16.88 1.74
C PRO A 115 6.89 18.04 1.23
N ALA A 116 6.94 18.22 -0.08
CA ALA A 116 7.32 19.49 -0.64
C ALA A 116 6.40 20.54 0.02
N LYS A 117 6.99 21.53 0.69
CA LYS A 117 6.26 22.71 1.23
C LYS A 117 5.24 23.16 0.20
N GLY A 118 3.94 23.02 0.49
CA GLY A 118 2.93 23.34 -0.52
C GLY A 118 1.52 22.90 -0.23
N GLN A 119 1.06 23.02 1.02
CA GLN A 119 -0.35 23.36 1.23
C GLN A 119 -0.40 24.52 2.21
N GLU A 120 -0.28 25.71 1.61
CA GLU A 120 -0.72 26.97 2.20
C GLU A 120 -2.14 26.77 2.74
N LYS A 121 -2.26 26.66 4.07
CA LYS A 121 -3.41 27.27 4.71
C LYS A 121 -3.25 28.76 4.45
N LYS A 122 -4.00 29.30 3.48
CA LYS A 122 -4.32 30.73 3.40
C LYS A 122 -4.97 31.12 4.73
N ALA A 123 -4.15 31.43 5.72
CA ALA A 123 -4.56 32.21 6.87
C ALA A 123 -4.65 33.64 6.36
N GLU A 124 -5.87 34.09 6.12
CA GLU A 124 -6.20 35.48 5.87
C GLU A 124 -5.76 36.30 7.09
N VAL A 125 -4.60 36.92 7.00
CA VAL A 125 -4.07 37.83 8.01
C VAL A 125 -4.76 39.18 7.82
N LYS A 126 -5.79 39.42 8.63
CA LYS A 126 -6.36 40.76 8.85
C LYS A 126 -5.37 41.58 9.70
N PRO A 127 -4.89 42.75 9.25
CA PRO A 127 -3.93 43.53 10.05
C PRO A 127 -4.67 44.25 11.18
N GLN A 128 -4.22 44.06 12.42
CA GLN A 128 -4.56 44.95 13.54
C GLN A 128 -3.32 45.73 13.99
N PRO A 129 -3.44 47.04 14.28
CA PRO A 129 -2.33 47.90 14.63
C PRO A 129 -1.91 47.73 16.10
N ARG A 130 -0.60 47.90 16.34
CA ARG A 130 0.09 47.89 17.63
C ARG A 130 -0.45 48.94 18.60
N LEU A 131 -0.55 48.59 19.88
CA LEU A 131 -0.24 49.49 21.00
C LEU A 131 0.49 48.73 22.11
N LYS A 132 1.56 49.35 22.60
CA LYS A 132 2.47 48.91 23.66
C LYS A 132 1.81 49.16 25.03
N MET A 133 2.15 48.38 26.06
CA MET A 133 2.47 48.90 27.41
C MET A 133 3.12 47.80 28.27
N THR A 134 4.17 48.21 28.96
CA THR A 134 4.97 47.55 30.00
C THR A 134 4.18 47.41 31.31
N THR A 135 4.38 46.35 32.10
CA THR A 135 4.37 46.38 33.59
C THR A 135 5.01 45.12 34.18
N THR A 136 5.85 45.32 35.19
CA THR A 136 6.57 44.35 36.04
C THR A 136 5.74 44.03 37.31
N THR A 137 5.95 42.82 37.87
CA THR A 137 5.91 42.47 39.32
C THR A 137 4.82 41.47 39.78
N VAL A 138 5.35 40.36 40.32
CA VAL A 138 4.83 39.15 41.02
C VAL A 138 4.43 39.50 42.49
N PRO A 139 3.74 38.69 43.37
CA PRO A 139 3.43 37.24 43.38
C PRO A 139 2.01 36.78 43.81
N ALA A 140 1.79 35.45 43.75
CA ALA A 140 0.71 34.63 44.36
C ALA A 140 0.90 34.47 45.91
N PRO A 141 0.04 33.81 46.76
CA PRO A 141 -0.57 32.47 46.55
C PRO A 141 -1.95 32.16 47.26
N VAL A 142 -2.36 30.88 47.18
CA VAL A 142 -3.22 30.05 48.10
C VAL A 142 -4.59 29.54 47.59
N ARG A 143 -4.69 28.19 47.56
CA ARG A 143 -5.80 27.18 47.72
C ARG A 143 -7.21 27.72 48.09
N GLU A 144 -8.35 27.13 47.69
CA GLU A 144 -8.82 25.74 47.89
C GLU A 144 -10.13 25.45 47.07
N LYS A 145 -10.47 24.16 46.97
CA LYS A 145 -11.60 23.43 46.34
C LYS A 145 -13.00 24.09 46.31
N ALA A 146 -13.80 23.80 45.26
CA ALA A 146 -15.11 23.11 45.31
C ALA A 146 -15.87 23.17 43.95
N GLU A 147 -16.31 22.01 43.46
CA GLU A 147 -17.41 21.85 42.48
C GLU A 147 -18.76 22.00 43.24
N PRO A 148 -19.84 22.51 42.61
CA PRO A 148 -20.86 21.57 42.06
C PRO A 148 -21.57 22.05 40.77
N ARG A 149 -22.09 21.08 40.01
CA ARG A 149 -23.09 21.19 38.90
C ARG A 149 -24.46 21.75 39.41
N PRO A 150 -25.58 21.84 38.65
CA PRO A 150 -25.86 21.60 37.21
C PRO A 150 -26.76 22.68 36.53
N ALA A 151 -26.85 22.71 35.19
CA ALA A 151 -28.03 23.26 34.50
C ALA A 151 -28.20 22.72 33.07
N ALA A 152 -29.43 22.38 32.74
CA ALA A 152 -29.90 21.68 31.55
C ALA A 152 -30.02 22.55 30.28
N ARG A 153 -29.85 21.95 29.09
CA ARG A 153 -30.62 22.27 27.86
C ARG A 153 -30.35 21.21 26.76
N ARG A 154 -31.25 20.28 26.43
CA ARG A 154 -32.43 20.33 25.52
C ARG A 154 -32.10 20.31 24.01
N VAL A 155 -32.69 19.30 23.34
CA VAL A 155 -33.20 19.19 21.94
C VAL A 155 -32.21 18.83 20.80
N ALA A 156 -32.38 17.65 20.19
CA ALA A 156 -32.92 17.44 18.82
C ALA A 156 -32.67 16.00 18.32
N ALA A 157 -33.70 15.41 17.71
CA ALA A 157 -33.68 14.05 17.12
C ALA A 157 -32.81 13.96 15.85
N PRO A 158 -32.20 12.79 15.54
CA PRO A 158 -31.53 12.57 14.26
C PRO A 158 -32.53 12.15 13.16
N ALA A 159 -32.42 12.79 11.99
CA ALA A 159 -33.11 12.39 10.76
C ALA A 159 -32.60 11.02 10.23
N PRO A 160 -33.42 10.22 9.52
CA PRO A 160 -33.02 8.90 9.04
C PRO A 160 -32.11 8.99 7.81
N ALA A 161 -31.04 8.19 7.81
CA ALA A 161 -30.10 8.05 6.69
C ALA A 161 -30.72 7.25 5.53
N PRO A 162 -30.47 7.60 4.25
CA PRO A 162 -30.88 6.79 3.12
C PRO A 162 -30.02 5.51 2.99
N ALA A 163 -30.71 4.42 2.66
CA ALA A 163 -30.18 3.08 2.52
C ALA A 163 -29.02 3.01 1.49
N ARG A 164 -27.88 2.44 1.89
CA ARG A 164 -26.82 2.00 0.98
C ARG A 164 -27.22 0.68 0.35
N GLU A 165 -27.61 0.71 -0.92
CA GLU A 165 -27.63 -0.48 -1.77
C GLU A 165 -26.22 -1.06 -1.89
N LYS A 166 -26.12 -2.38 -1.69
CA LYS A 166 -24.96 -3.18 -2.11
C LYS A 166 -25.34 -3.89 -3.40
N PRO A 167 -24.39 -4.04 -4.33
CA PRO A 167 -24.20 -5.36 -4.91
C PRO A 167 -22.71 -5.73 -4.85
N ARG A 168 -22.34 -6.52 -3.84
CA ARG A 168 -21.10 -7.32 -3.86
C ARG A 168 -21.49 -8.70 -4.38
N GLY A 169 -21.14 -9.04 -5.62
CA GLY A 169 -21.38 -10.39 -6.10
C GLY A 169 -21.05 -10.66 -7.55
N ASN A 170 -19.81 -10.41 -8.01
CA ASN A 170 -19.36 -10.92 -9.33
C ASN A 170 -17.86 -10.71 -9.67
N LEU A 171 -16.99 -10.31 -8.73
CA LEU A 171 -15.55 -10.12 -9.00
C LEU A 171 -14.84 -11.34 -9.60
N LYS A 172 -15.18 -12.56 -9.15
CA LYS A 172 -14.61 -13.80 -9.69
C LYS A 172 -15.00 -14.02 -11.16
N ALA A 173 -16.24 -13.71 -11.52
CA ALA A 173 -16.73 -13.88 -12.89
C ALA A 173 -16.12 -12.87 -13.86
N SER A 174 -15.91 -11.62 -13.42
CA SER A 174 -15.23 -10.61 -14.23
C SER A 174 -13.77 -10.97 -14.48
N LEU A 175 -13.06 -11.47 -13.47
CA LEU A 175 -11.65 -11.83 -13.61
C LEU A 175 -11.45 -13.05 -14.53
N ILE A 176 -12.32 -14.07 -14.41
CA ILE A 176 -12.31 -15.23 -15.30
C ILE A 176 -12.61 -14.82 -16.74
N LYS A 177 -13.60 -13.93 -16.94
CA LYS A 177 -13.97 -13.45 -18.28
C LYS A 177 -12.85 -12.64 -18.93
N GLU A 178 -12.14 -11.81 -18.18
CA GLU A 178 -11.02 -11.01 -18.70
C GLU A 178 -9.81 -11.89 -19.09
N VAL A 179 -9.52 -12.94 -18.29
CA VAL A 179 -8.45 -13.90 -18.59
C VAL A 179 -8.81 -14.78 -19.79
N ASP A 180 -10.08 -15.20 -19.91
CA ASP A 180 -10.59 -15.99 -21.04
C ASP A 180 -10.57 -15.19 -22.36
N GLU A 181 -10.97 -13.92 -22.31
CA GLU A 181 -10.93 -13.03 -23.48
C GLU A 181 -9.49 -12.71 -23.93
N LYS A 182 -8.58 -12.55 -22.97
CA LYS A 182 -7.12 -12.44 -23.22
C LYS A 182 -6.46 -13.77 -23.54
N THR A 183 -7.14 -14.91 -23.57
CA THR A 183 -6.55 -16.20 -23.98
C THR A 183 -7.12 -16.72 -25.29
N LYS A 184 -8.16 -16.09 -25.84
CA LYS A 184 -8.69 -16.37 -27.19
C LYS A 184 -7.68 -16.21 -28.33
N ILE A 185 -6.70 -15.33 -28.17
CA ILE A 185 -5.62 -15.18 -29.16
C ILE A 185 -4.48 -16.10 -28.73
N PRO A 186 -4.12 -17.12 -29.54
CA PRO A 186 -3.04 -18.04 -29.20
C PRO A 186 -1.74 -17.27 -28.94
N LEU A 187 -1.01 -17.66 -27.89
CA LEU A 187 0.18 -16.96 -27.40
C LEU A 187 1.19 -16.64 -28.52
N ASN A 188 1.32 -17.54 -29.49
CA ASN A 188 2.20 -17.40 -30.64
C ASN A 188 1.88 -16.22 -31.56
N GLU A 189 0.61 -15.83 -31.70
CA GLU A 189 0.22 -14.65 -32.50
C GLU A 189 0.51 -13.36 -31.75
N ARG A 190 0.33 -13.36 -30.43
CA ARG A 190 0.61 -12.19 -29.58
C ARG A 190 2.10 -11.89 -29.52
N VAL A 191 2.92 -12.94 -29.41
CA VAL A 191 4.38 -12.84 -29.46
C VAL A 191 4.85 -12.37 -30.83
N ARG A 192 4.29 -12.90 -31.93
CA ARG A 192 4.63 -12.41 -33.28
C ARG A 192 4.29 -10.94 -33.48
N LYS A 193 3.08 -10.52 -33.09
CA LYS A 193 2.66 -9.12 -33.20
C LYS A 193 3.56 -8.18 -32.38
N TRP A 194 3.96 -8.62 -31.18
CA TRP A 194 4.89 -7.86 -30.35
C TRP A 194 6.30 -7.79 -30.95
N LEU A 195 6.80 -8.89 -31.54
CA LEU A 195 8.09 -8.90 -32.22
C LEU A 195 8.09 -8.00 -33.46
N ASP A 196 7.02 -8.01 -34.27
CA ASP A 196 6.88 -7.14 -35.43
C ASP A 196 6.86 -5.65 -35.03
N GLU A 197 6.19 -5.33 -33.92
CA GLU A 197 6.13 -3.95 -33.38
C GLU A 197 7.49 -3.47 -32.88
N VAL A 198 8.24 -4.33 -32.18
CA VAL A 198 9.59 -4.00 -31.68
C VAL A 198 10.60 -3.88 -32.82
N ILE A 199 10.58 -4.79 -33.80
CA ILE A 199 11.49 -4.77 -34.95
C ILE A 199 11.21 -3.57 -35.88
N SER A 200 9.93 -3.18 -36.02
CA SER A 200 9.55 -2.02 -36.82
C SER A 200 9.99 -0.69 -36.18
N MET A 201 10.13 -0.62 -34.86
CA MET A 201 10.64 0.58 -34.18
C MET A 201 12.15 0.81 -34.40
N ASP A 202 12.93 -0.26 -34.61
CA ASP A 202 14.38 -0.17 -34.87
C ASP A 202 14.72 0.09 -36.35
N SER A 203 13.75 0.02 -37.25
CA SER A 203 13.98 0.17 -38.70
C SER A 203 13.68 1.57 -39.25
N SER A 204 13.46 2.58 -38.39
CA SER A 204 13.31 3.96 -38.86
C SER A 204 14.70 4.55 -39.15
N PRO A 205 15.07 4.82 -40.42
CA PRO A 205 16.34 5.47 -40.71
C PRO A 205 16.32 6.88 -40.11
N ALA A 206 17.38 7.21 -39.38
CA ALA A 206 17.66 8.58 -38.99
C ALA A 206 18.04 9.37 -40.24
N ASP A 207 17.17 10.30 -40.64
CA ASP A 207 17.52 11.45 -41.50
C ASP A 207 18.28 12.50 -40.68
#